data_AF-A0A933UQR0-F1
#
_entry.id   AF-A0A933UQR0-F1
#
_cell.length_a   1.000
_cell.length_b   1.000
_cell.length_c   1.000
_cell.angle_alpha   90.00
_cell.angle_beta   90.00
_cell.angle_gamma   90.00
#
_symmetry.space_group_name_H-M   'P 1'
#
loop_
_entity.id
_entity.type
_entity.pdbx_description
1 polymer ?
#
loop_
_entity_poly.entity_id
_entity_poly.type
_entity_poly.pdbx_seq_one_letter_code
_entity_poly.pdbx_strand_id
1 'polypeptide(L)'
;MRRGPITALITALTTLAVTVSPTAPAVAAAPALHHWTGTLTKVADGDTVYVDVAGDGSAAPRPVRMIGIQATETHGSPVSSPPGGAECGAAAATRALRAFLPVGTKVRLSAYRASSTKGTDAAGRVRLFRFVDRWDPATRTWQDAQRYLLDRGLALWLRSPVETAHVASYHAAYQRAAAARRGLLSGTTCGAGPAAGARLLAWLNYDADDESARNGEYLRIRNTGATAVPLTGWRLRDASHHLWHGSTYWSFPRGASVGAGRTVTVFFGPGTTSVAAGRYYLGIGGPRFLPDDDRPGSDLAGRTLWLLDPALDLRAAADYPCTVACRRPQVEIADVAYTGPREHVDLRVRAGVTTAQDLTGVVVANDGRTKELAPGTVLAPGETLRVELQGTGPSSRLHQYWPHTGTGLEDGGDTVVLRTAWATVLDTAAWGRG
;
A
#
# COMPACT_ATOMS: atom_id res chain seq x y z
N MET A 1 15.42 84.06 37.87
CA MET A 1 15.99 82.97 37.04
C MET A 1 16.87 82.11 37.93
N ARG A 2 16.36 80.97 38.41
CA ARG A 2 17.09 80.03 39.28
C ARG A 2 16.82 78.61 38.77
N ARG A 3 17.91 77.84 38.68
CA ARG A 3 17.99 76.46 38.17
C ARG A 3 17.28 75.48 39.11
N GLY A 4 16.61 74.47 38.55
CA GLY A 4 16.16 73.24 39.22
C GLY A 4 16.61 72.01 38.41
N PRO A 5 16.94 70.88 39.05
CA PRO A 5 17.78 69.83 38.45
C PRO A 5 17.03 68.89 37.49
N ILE A 6 17.78 68.40 36.52
CA ILE A 6 17.39 67.42 35.50
C ILE A 6 17.33 66.03 36.16
N THR A 7 16.16 65.40 36.17
CA THR A 7 15.99 63.98 36.50
C THR A 7 16.04 63.18 35.20
N ALA A 8 17.06 62.33 35.05
CA ALA A 8 17.20 61.43 33.91
C ALA A 8 16.20 60.27 34.01
N LEU A 9 15.28 60.17 33.05
CA LEU A 9 14.37 59.03 32.91
C LEU A 9 15.01 58.02 31.94
N ILE A 10 15.56 56.92 32.46
CA ILE A 10 16.04 55.80 31.64
C ILE A 10 14.82 55.06 31.10
N THR A 11 14.53 55.23 29.81
CA THR A 11 13.49 54.44 29.11
C THR A 11 14.12 53.12 28.68
N ALA A 12 13.79 52.02 29.37
CA ALA A 12 14.20 50.69 28.96
C ALA A 12 13.44 50.28 27.68
N LEU A 13 14.15 50.21 26.56
CA LEU A 13 13.64 49.67 25.30
C LEU A 13 13.63 48.14 25.41
N THR A 14 12.47 47.54 25.68
CA THR A 14 12.27 46.10 25.59
C THR A 14 12.18 45.70 24.11
N THR A 15 13.29 45.20 23.56
CA THR A 15 13.30 44.54 22.26
C THR A 15 12.51 43.23 22.35
N LEU A 16 11.33 43.16 21.72
CA LEU A 16 10.68 41.88 21.45
C LEU A 16 11.56 41.08 20.48
N ALA A 17 12.20 40.04 21.00
CA ALA A 17 12.84 39.03 20.16
C ALA A 17 11.75 38.22 19.46
N VAL A 18 11.57 38.43 18.15
CA VAL A 18 10.81 37.51 17.30
C VAL A 18 11.64 36.24 17.18
N THR A 19 11.27 35.22 17.95
CA THR A 19 11.80 33.86 17.77
C THR A 19 11.21 33.31 16.47
N VAL A 20 12.02 33.32 15.41
CA VAL A 20 11.72 32.58 14.18
C VAL A 20 11.77 31.10 14.53
N SER A 21 10.64 30.40 14.40
CA SER A 21 10.57 28.94 14.58
C SER A 21 11.62 28.26 13.69
N PRO A 22 12.26 27.17 14.16
CA PRO A 22 13.24 26.46 13.36
C PRO A 22 12.59 26.01 12.05
N THR A 23 13.19 26.44 10.94
CA THR A 23 12.84 25.99 9.59
C THR A 23 12.81 24.47 9.57
N ALA A 24 11.67 23.89 9.15
CA ALA A 24 11.57 22.47 8.90
C ALA A 24 12.76 22.01 8.04
N PRO A 25 13.36 20.82 8.31
CA PRO A 25 14.49 20.33 7.54
C PRO A 25 14.13 20.32 6.05
N ALA A 26 15.00 20.92 5.23
CA ALA A 26 14.83 20.93 3.78
C ALA A 26 14.77 19.47 3.29
N VAL A 27 13.62 19.10 2.69
CA VAL A 27 13.48 17.81 2.03
C VAL A 27 14.54 17.73 0.93
N ALA A 28 15.42 16.73 1.00
CA ALA A 28 16.45 16.53 -0.03
C ALA A 28 15.78 16.47 -1.41
N ALA A 29 16.28 17.25 -2.36
CA ALA A 29 15.76 17.22 -3.73
C ALA A 29 15.87 15.81 -4.30
N ALA A 30 14.79 15.32 -4.93
CA ALA A 30 14.79 14.02 -5.58
C ALA A 30 15.93 13.93 -6.62
N PRO A 31 16.59 12.76 -6.76
CA PRO A 31 17.66 12.60 -7.74
C PRO A 31 17.14 12.90 -9.15
N ALA A 32 17.98 13.47 -10.01
CA ALA A 32 17.60 13.69 -11.40
C ALA A 32 17.51 12.36 -12.17
N LEU A 33 16.54 12.24 -13.06
CA LEU A 33 16.47 11.10 -13.98
C LEU A 33 17.54 11.22 -15.06
N HIS A 34 18.21 10.10 -15.34
CA HIS A 34 18.96 9.94 -16.58
C HIS A 34 17.98 9.60 -17.71
N HIS A 35 18.29 10.09 -18.91
CA HIS A 35 17.47 9.87 -20.10
C HIS A 35 18.30 9.32 -21.24
N TRP A 36 17.71 8.37 -21.96
CA TRP A 36 18.20 7.86 -23.24
C TRP A 36 17.04 7.85 -24.23
N THR A 37 17.36 7.87 -25.52
CA THR A 37 16.38 7.66 -26.57
C THR A 37 16.72 6.40 -27.35
N GLY A 38 15.74 5.85 -28.04
CA GLY A 38 15.96 4.70 -28.90
C GLY A 38 14.76 4.43 -29.79
N THR A 39 14.86 3.35 -30.54
CA THR A 39 13.79 2.86 -31.41
C THR A 39 13.31 1.51 -30.90
N LEU A 40 12.00 1.38 -30.71
CA LEU A 40 11.40 0.12 -30.30
C LEU A 40 11.54 -0.92 -31.42
N THR A 41 12.06 -2.10 -31.11
CA THR A 41 12.24 -3.19 -32.08
C THR A 41 11.31 -4.37 -31.81
N LYS A 42 10.87 -4.57 -30.57
CA LYS A 42 9.93 -5.64 -30.19
C LYS A 42 9.22 -5.32 -28.87
N VAL A 43 7.94 -5.69 -28.79
CA VAL A 43 7.24 -5.86 -27.50
C VAL A 43 7.21 -7.35 -27.17
N ALA A 44 7.89 -7.74 -26.10
CA ALA A 44 8.01 -9.14 -25.71
C ALA A 44 6.71 -9.62 -25.07
N ASP A 45 6.25 -8.90 -24.05
CA ASP A 45 5.06 -9.17 -23.25
C ASP A 45 4.49 -7.85 -22.69
N GLY A 46 3.62 -7.91 -21.68
CA GLY A 46 2.97 -6.75 -21.09
C GLY A 46 3.85 -5.85 -20.23
N ASP A 47 5.10 -6.23 -19.94
CA ASP A 47 6.01 -5.41 -19.13
C ASP A 47 7.48 -5.39 -19.56
N THR A 48 7.78 -6.00 -20.71
CA THR A 48 9.12 -6.11 -21.29
C THR A 48 9.12 -5.76 -22.78
N VAL A 49 10.04 -4.87 -23.16
CA VAL A 49 10.25 -4.43 -24.55
C VAL A 49 11.72 -4.57 -24.96
N TYR A 50 12.01 -4.50 -26.25
CA TYR A 50 13.37 -4.42 -26.79
C TYR A 50 13.53 -3.10 -27.53
N VAL A 51 14.64 -2.42 -27.25
CA VAL A 51 14.95 -1.10 -27.78
C VAL A 51 16.35 -1.09 -28.33
N ASP A 52 16.50 -0.60 -29.56
CA ASP A 52 17.79 -0.18 -30.09
C ASP A 52 18.12 1.20 -29.50
N VAL A 53 19.13 1.27 -28.63
CA VAL A 53 19.41 2.46 -27.81
C VAL A 53 20.35 3.38 -28.56
N ALA A 54 19.89 4.59 -28.84
CA ALA A 54 20.67 5.55 -29.62
C ALA A 54 21.97 5.93 -28.90
N GLY A 55 23.09 5.85 -29.62
CA GLY A 55 24.39 6.29 -29.12
C GLY A 55 25.08 5.31 -28.16
N ASP A 56 24.59 4.06 -28.02
CA ASP A 56 25.27 3.03 -27.20
C ASP A 56 26.37 2.27 -27.95
N GLY A 57 26.63 2.61 -29.21
CA GLY A 57 27.64 1.99 -30.07
C GLY A 57 27.24 0.63 -30.65
N SER A 58 25.97 0.22 -30.50
CA SER A 58 25.43 -1.01 -31.04
C SER A 58 24.12 -0.77 -31.78
N ALA A 59 23.79 -1.65 -32.73
CA ALA A 59 22.44 -1.76 -33.30
C ALA A 59 21.67 -2.95 -32.68
N ALA A 60 22.29 -3.67 -31.73
CA ALA A 60 21.70 -4.85 -31.13
C ALA A 60 20.65 -4.44 -30.09
N PRO A 61 19.37 -4.86 -30.24
CA PRO A 61 18.35 -4.43 -29.32
C PRO A 61 18.59 -4.92 -27.89
N ARG A 62 18.43 -4.00 -26.93
CA ARG A 62 18.54 -4.26 -25.50
C ARG A 62 17.18 -4.62 -24.91
N PRO A 63 17.06 -5.72 -24.15
CA PRO A 63 15.84 -5.98 -23.40
C PRO A 63 15.68 -4.95 -22.28
N VAL A 64 14.46 -4.44 -22.12
CA VAL A 64 14.07 -3.44 -21.12
C VAL A 64 12.89 -3.99 -20.33
N ARG A 65 13.11 -4.22 -19.03
CA ARG A 65 12.03 -4.50 -18.06
C ARG A 65 11.48 -3.16 -17.56
N MET A 66 10.18 -2.96 -17.70
CA MET A 66 9.53 -1.69 -17.36
C MET A 66 9.41 -1.48 -15.85
N ILE A 67 9.98 -0.40 -15.33
CA ILE A 67 9.89 -0.03 -13.90
C ILE A 67 8.44 0.26 -13.51
N GLY A 68 8.07 -0.10 -12.28
CA GLY A 68 6.83 0.37 -11.66
C GLY A 68 5.61 -0.53 -11.86
N ILE A 69 5.73 -1.54 -12.74
CA ILE A 69 4.61 -2.44 -13.08
C ILE A 69 5.06 -3.89 -13.20
N GLN A 70 4.11 -4.80 -13.07
CA GLN A 70 4.24 -6.22 -13.37
C GLN A 70 3.01 -6.68 -14.17
N ALA A 71 3.21 -7.14 -15.40
CA ALA A 71 2.17 -7.82 -16.15
C ALA A 71 2.10 -9.29 -15.69
N THR A 72 0.92 -9.90 -15.82
CA THR A 72 0.73 -11.34 -15.62
C THR A 72 1.56 -12.13 -16.64
N GLU A 73 2.08 -13.28 -16.24
CA GLU A 73 3.09 -14.01 -17.03
C GLU A 73 2.56 -14.54 -18.37
N THR A 74 3.37 -14.47 -19.43
CA THR A 74 3.00 -15.01 -20.75
C THR A 74 3.39 -16.48 -20.93
N HIS A 75 4.21 -17.03 -20.05
CA HIS A 75 4.69 -18.41 -20.10
C HIS A 75 5.15 -18.89 -18.73
N GLY A 76 5.19 -20.21 -18.54
CA GLY A 76 5.80 -20.84 -17.36
C GLY A 76 4.96 -20.72 -16.09
N SER A 77 3.72 -20.22 -16.15
CA SER A 77 2.88 -20.12 -14.96
C SER A 77 2.34 -21.50 -14.57
N PRO A 78 2.66 -22.03 -13.38
CA PRO A 78 2.22 -23.35 -12.95
C PRO A 78 0.72 -23.43 -12.66
N VAL A 79 0.03 -22.28 -12.62
CA VAL A 79 -1.39 -22.16 -12.27
C VAL A 79 -2.28 -21.80 -13.45
N SER A 80 -1.70 -21.67 -14.65
CA SER A 80 -2.44 -21.53 -15.90
C SER A 80 -3.11 -22.84 -16.31
N SER A 81 -4.03 -22.79 -17.28
CA SER A 81 -4.70 -23.96 -17.86
C SER A 81 -4.50 -23.97 -19.37
N PRO A 82 -3.69 -24.91 -19.93
CA PRO A 82 -2.88 -25.91 -19.22
C PRO A 82 -1.71 -25.28 -18.43
N PRO A 83 -1.20 -25.93 -17.36
CA PRO A 83 -0.04 -25.45 -16.61
C PRO A 83 1.17 -25.19 -17.52
N GLY A 84 1.93 -24.14 -17.20
CA GLY A 84 3.06 -23.67 -18.01
C GLY A 84 2.68 -22.71 -19.15
N GLY A 85 1.39 -22.45 -19.36
CA GLY A 85 0.87 -21.47 -20.32
C GLY A 85 0.88 -20.02 -19.83
N ALA A 86 0.20 -19.16 -20.59
CA ALA A 86 0.00 -17.75 -20.25
C ALA A 86 -1.04 -17.60 -19.14
N GLU A 87 -0.80 -16.68 -18.23
CA GLU A 87 -1.77 -16.24 -17.24
C GLU A 87 -2.86 -15.40 -17.90
N CYS A 88 -4.05 -15.44 -17.30
CA CYS A 88 -5.13 -14.54 -17.63
C CYS A 88 -4.64 -13.07 -17.63
N GLY A 89 -5.08 -12.29 -18.63
CA GLY A 89 -4.71 -10.88 -18.80
C GLY A 89 -3.36 -10.64 -19.50
N ALA A 90 -2.46 -11.63 -19.56
CA ALA A 90 -1.13 -11.46 -20.14
C ALA A 90 -1.19 -11.08 -21.63
N ALA A 91 -2.07 -11.73 -22.37
CA ALA A 91 -2.30 -11.44 -23.78
C ALA A 91 -2.96 -10.05 -23.99
N ALA A 92 -3.86 -9.64 -23.09
CA ALA A 92 -4.51 -8.32 -23.18
C ALA A 92 -3.50 -7.19 -22.93
N ALA A 93 -2.65 -7.34 -21.91
CA ALA A 93 -1.57 -6.42 -21.61
C ALA A 93 -0.58 -6.31 -22.78
N THR A 94 -0.13 -7.45 -23.31
CA THR A 94 0.80 -7.51 -24.45
C THR A 94 0.21 -6.85 -25.69
N ARG A 95 -1.07 -7.11 -26.02
CA ARG A 95 -1.74 -6.47 -27.17
C ARG A 95 -1.88 -4.97 -26.98
N ALA A 96 -2.28 -4.53 -25.79
CA ALA A 96 -2.42 -3.11 -25.48
C ALA A 96 -1.08 -2.38 -25.58
N LEU A 97 0.00 -2.98 -25.09
CA LEU A 97 1.34 -2.42 -25.20
C LEU A 97 1.84 -2.39 -26.64
N ARG A 98 1.59 -3.43 -27.45
CA ARG A 98 1.91 -3.43 -28.89
C ARG A 98 1.17 -2.35 -29.67
N ALA A 99 -0.11 -2.12 -29.33
CA ALA A 99 -0.90 -1.04 -29.94
C ALA A 99 -0.39 0.35 -29.50
N PHE A 100 0.04 0.47 -28.25
CA PHE A 100 0.57 1.73 -27.72
C PHE A 100 1.99 2.03 -28.24
N LEU A 101 2.84 1.00 -28.36
CA LEU A 101 4.21 1.03 -28.86
C LEU A 101 4.36 0.12 -30.10
N PRO A 102 3.92 0.54 -31.30
CA PRO A 102 4.24 -0.17 -32.52
C PRO A 102 5.76 -0.25 -32.75
N VAL A 103 6.24 -1.31 -33.39
CA VAL A 103 7.66 -1.42 -33.80
C VAL A 103 8.03 -0.22 -34.67
N GLY A 104 9.23 0.33 -34.45
CA GLY A 104 9.70 1.57 -35.06
C GLY A 104 9.36 2.83 -34.27
N THR A 105 8.58 2.73 -33.18
CA THR A 105 8.26 3.86 -32.32
C THR A 105 9.53 4.43 -31.68
N LYS A 106 9.71 5.75 -31.77
CA LYS A 106 10.72 6.48 -31.00
C LYS A 106 10.34 6.47 -29.53
N VAL A 107 11.24 6.00 -28.68
CA VAL A 107 11.04 5.91 -27.23
C VAL A 107 12.06 6.72 -26.45
N ARG A 108 11.68 7.12 -25.24
CA ARG A 108 12.58 7.65 -24.21
C ARG A 108 12.63 6.64 -23.08
N LEU A 109 13.83 6.30 -22.66
CA LEU A 109 14.11 5.48 -21.50
C LEU A 109 14.58 6.38 -20.35
N SER A 110 14.16 6.11 -19.13
CA SER A 110 14.69 6.83 -17.97
C SER A 110 14.82 5.97 -16.72
N ALA A 111 15.73 6.37 -15.83
CA ALA A 111 15.97 5.79 -14.51
C ALA A 111 16.81 6.77 -13.67
N TYR A 112 16.72 6.68 -12.34
CA TYR A 112 17.62 7.37 -11.43
C TYR A 112 19.03 6.81 -11.47
N ARG A 113 19.20 5.50 -11.71
CA ARG A 113 20.53 4.90 -11.86
C ARG A 113 20.71 4.35 -13.26
N ALA A 114 21.73 4.86 -13.96
CA ALA A 114 22.14 4.32 -15.25
C ALA A 114 22.49 2.82 -15.21
N SER A 115 22.97 2.31 -14.06
CA SER A 115 23.30 0.91 -13.87
C SER A 115 22.11 0.00 -13.51
N SER A 116 20.89 0.54 -13.34
CA SER A 116 19.74 -0.27 -12.94
C SER A 116 19.39 -1.34 -13.96
N THR A 117 19.32 -2.59 -13.50
CA THR A 117 18.99 -3.77 -14.31
C THR A 117 18.07 -4.70 -13.51
N LYS A 118 17.33 -5.59 -14.21
CA LYS A 118 16.40 -6.53 -13.57
C LYS A 118 16.32 -7.85 -14.32
N GLY A 119 17.03 -8.85 -13.81
CA GLY A 119 17.02 -10.21 -14.34
C GLY A 119 17.61 -10.30 -15.76
N THR A 120 17.38 -11.44 -16.40
CA THR A 120 17.86 -11.76 -17.75
C THR A 120 16.69 -12.21 -18.63
N ASP A 121 16.84 -12.05 -19.95
CA ASP A 121 15.94 -12.71 -20.90
C ASP A 121 16.30 -14.18 -21.12
N ALA A 122 15.51 -14.88 -21.95
CA ALA A 122 15.72 -16.31 -22.23
C ALA A 122 17.07 -16.62 -22.90
N ALA A 123 17.74 -15.61 -23.48
CA ALA A 123 19.07 -15.74 -24.07
C ALA A 123 20.19 -15.33 -23.08
N GLY A 124 19.87 -15.10 -21.80
CA GLY A 124 20.83 -14.71 -20.77
C GLY A 124 21.22 -13.23 -20.79
N ARG A 125 20.59 -12.39 -21.63
CA ARG A 125 20.93 -10.96 -21.70
C ARG A 125 20.33 -10.21 -20.53
N VAL A 126 21.16 -9.46 -19.82
CA VAL A 126 20.71 -8.61 -18.71
C VAL A 126 19.72 -7.56 -19.21
N ARG A 127 18.56 -7.49 -18.56
CA ARG A 127 17.51 -6.52 -18.90
C ARG A 127 17.80 -5.18 -18.23
N LEU A 128 17.78 -4.11 -19.00
CA LEU A 128 17.78 -2.75 -18.45
C LEU A 128 16.49 -2.55 -17.67
N PHE A 129 16.54 -1.88 -16.52
CA PHE A 129 15.35 -1.54 -15.75
C PHE A 129 15.05 -0.06 -15.96
N ARG A 130 14.01 0.28 -16.73
CA ARG A 130 13.73 1.66 -17.20
C ARG A 130 12.25 2.01 -17.18
N PHE A 131 11.94 3.30 -17.02
CA PHE A 131 10.67 3.88 -17.47
C PHE A 131 10.69 4.03 -18.99
N VAL A 132 9.55 3.83 -19.65
CA VAL A 132 9.45 3.82 -21.11
C VAL A 132 8.35 4.76 -21.55
N ASP A 133 8.74 5.85 -22.22
CA ASP A 133 7.80 6.77 -22.85
C ASP A 133 7.79 6.60 -24.37
N ARG A 134 6.61 6.69 -24.96
CA ARG A 134 6.40 6.84 -26.40
C ARG A 134 6.50 8.30 -26.81
N TRP A 135 7.18 8.59 -27.92
CA TRP A 135 7.05 9.89 -28.59
C TRP A 135 5.73 9.95 -29.38
N ASP A 136 4.92 10.97 -29.13
CA ASP A 136 3.78 11.32 -29.98
C ASP A 136 4.17 12.50 -30.90
N PRO A 137 4.28 12.28 -32.23
CA PRO A 137 4.66 13.33 -33.16
C PRO A 137 3.55 14.38 -33.35
N ALA A 138 2.29 14.06 -33.11
CA ALA A 138 1.17 14.98 -33.29
C ALA A 138 1.14 16.03 -32.17
N THR A 139 1.32 15.60 -30.91
CA THR A 139 1.33 16.49 -29.75
C THR A 139 2.73 16.97 -29.36
N ARG A 140 3.79 16.36 -29.93
CA ARG A 140 5.20 16.59 -29.56
C ARG A 140 5.46 16.37 -28.07
N THR A 141 4.79 15.37 -27.50
CA THR A 141 4.94 15.01 -26.08
C THR A 141 5.33 13.56 -25.90
N TRP A 142 5.96 13.27 -24.76
CA TRP A 142 6.24 11.92 -24.30
C TRP A 142 5.03 11.37 -23.55
N GLN A 143 4.63 10.13 -23.87
CA GLN A 143 3.49 9.45 -23.26
C GLN A 143 3.97 8.17 -22.56
N ASP A 144 3.67 8.07 -21.27
CA ASP A 144 4.15 7.00 -20.40
C ASP A 144 3.43 5.66 -20.66
N ALA A 145 4.19 4.63 -21.07
CA ALA A 145 3.65 3.32 -21.41
C ALA A 145 3.18 2.52 -20.19
N GLN A 146 3.88 2.63 -19.05
CA GLN A 146 3.49 1.96 -17.83
C GLN A 146 2.20 2.55 -17.27
N ARG A 147 2.11 3.88 -17.25
CA ARG A 147 0.90 4.57 -16.84
C ARG A 147 -0.28 4.21 -17.73
N TYR A 148 -0.06 4.14 -19.04
CA TYR A 148 -1.07 3.70 -20.01
C TYR A 148 -1.67 2.33 -19.67
N LEU A 149 -0.84 1.36 -19.26
CA LEU A 149 -1.28 0.03 -18.84
C LEU A 149 -1.99 0.04 -17.48
N LEU A 150 -1.46 0.78 -16.50
CA LEU A 150 -2.04 0.90 -15.16
C LEU A 150 -3.44 1.52 -15.21
N ASP A 151 -3.63 2.62 -15.96
CA ASP A 151 -4.94 3.29 -16.10
C ASP A 151 -6.02 2.37 -16.71
N ARG A 152 -5.62 1.29 -17.39
CA ARG A 152 -6.50 0.28 -17.99
C ARG A 152 -6.62 -1.00 -17.15
N GLY A 153 -5.94 -1.07 -16.00
CA GLY A 153 -5.93 -2.27 -15.16
C GLY A 153 -5.32 -3.48 -15.87
N LEU A 154 -4.33 -3.27 -16.74
CA LEU A 154 -3.67 -4.34 -17.51
C LEU A 154 -2.31 -4.76 -16.94
N ALA A 155 -1.85 -4.10 -15.87
CA ALA A 155 -0.67 -4.48 -15.12
C ALA A 155 -0.90 -4.24 -13.62
N LEU A 156 -0.20 -5.00 -12.79
CA LEU A 156 -0.12 -4.81 -11.36
C LEU A 156 0.89 -3.70 -11.05
N TRP A 157 0.60 -2.87 -10.06
CA TRP A 157 1.56 -1.89 -9.55
C TRP A 157 2.70 -2.62 -8.82
N LEU A 158 3.94 -2.31 -9.20
CA LEU A 158 5.15 -2.88 -8.61
C LEU A 158 6.07 -1.76 -8.13
N ARG A 159 6.17 -1.62 -6.80
CA ARG A 159 7.13 -0.71 -6.18
C ARG A 159 8.57 -1.13 -6.49
N SER A 160 9.40 -0.15 -6.88
CA SER A 160 10.85 -0.28 -6.87
C SER A 160 11.42 0.48 -5.67
N PRO A 161 12.25 -0.14 -4.81
CA PRO A 161 12.86 0.55 -3.67
C PRO A 161 13.96 1.54 -4.09
N VAL A 162 14.43 1.48 -5.34
CA VAL A 162 15.54 2.30 -5.85
C VAL A 162 15.08 3.28 -6.92
N GLU A 163 14.16 2.86 -7.79
CA GLU A 163 13.71 3.62 -8.96
C GLU A 163 12.33 4.23 -8.70
N THR A 164 12.29 5.32 -7.92
CA THR A 164 11.06 5.76 -7.27
C THR A 164 10.29 6.89 -7.97
N ALA A 165 10.78 7.41 -9.12
CA ALA A 165 10.28 8.64 -9.75
C ALA A 165 8.77 8.72 -10.01
N HIS A 166 8.12 7.57 -10.24
CA HIS A 166 6.70 7.52 -10.58
C HIS A 166 5.84 6.76 -9.57
N VAL A 167 6.41 6.31 -8.45
CA VAL A 167 5.76 5.40 -7.49
C VAL A 167 4.36 5.87 -7.07
N ALA A 168 4.26 7.09 -6.52
CA ALA A 168 2.98 7.67 -6.11
C ALA A 168 1.99 7.81 -7.27
N SER A 169 2.46 8.31 -8.42
CA SER A 169 1.61 8.53 -9.59
C SER A 169 1.07 7.23 -10.20
N TYR A 170 1.87 6.15 -10.17
CA TYR A 170 1.49 4.83 -10.66
C TYR A 170 0.57 4.12 -9.68
N HIS A 171 0.80 4.27 -8.37
CA HIS A 171 -0.08 3.73 -7.36
C HIS A 171 -1.48 4.36 -7.45
N ALA A 172 -1.56 5.68 -7.56
CA ALA A 172 -2.83 6.38 -7.77
C ALA A 172 -3.51 6.04 -9.11
N ALA A 173 -2.74 5.74 -10.17
CA ALA A 173 -3.27 5.23 -11.43
C ALA A 173 -3.93 3.86 -11.25
N TYR A 174 -3.20 2.97 -10.58
CA TYR A 174 -3.64 1.62 -10.26
C TYR A 174 -4.92 1.62 -9.41
N GLN A 175 -4.96 2.40 -8.33
CA GLN A 175 -6.14 2.50 -7.47
C GLN A 175 -7.34 3.13 -8.20
N ARG A 176 -7.13 4.10 -9.11
CA ARG A 176 -8.20 4.60 -9.99
C ARG A 176 -8.75 3.52 -10.91
N ALA A 177 -7.89 2.71 -11.51
CA ALA A 177 -8.31 1.59 -12.35
C ALA A 177 -9.05 0.51 -11.54
N ALA A 178 -8.64 0.27 -10.29
CA ALA A 178 -9.32 -0.64 -9.36
C ALA A 178 -10.72 -0.12 -8.99
N ALA A 179 -10.83 1.16 -8.61
CA ALA A 179 -12.11 1.80 -8.31
C ALA A 179 -13.06 1.79 -9.53
N ALA A 180 -12.51 1.93 -10.73
CA ALA A 180 -13.26 1.84 -11.99
C ALA A 180 -13.44 0.40 -12.52
N ARG A 181 -12.98 -0.62 -11.78
CA ARG A 181 -13.10 -2.06 -12.15
C ARG A 181 -12.59 -2.40 -13.55
N ARG A 182 -11.43 -1.84 -13.93
CA ARG A 182 -10.87 -2.00 -15.28
C ARG A 182 -9.95 -3.21 -15.40
N GLY A 183 -10.00 -3.89 -16.55
CA GLY A 183 -9.06 -4.96 -16.89
C GLY A 183 -9.03 -6.06 -15.83
N LEU A 184 -7.84 -6.49 -15.42
CA LEU A 184 -7.64 -7.48 -14.35
C LEU A 184 -8.37 -7.13 -13.05
N LEU A 185 -8.62 -5.84 -12.82
CA LEU A 185 -9.22 -5.30 -11.59
C LEU A 185 -10.76 -5.32 -11.61
N SER A 186 -11.37 -5.86 -12.67
CA SER A 186 -12.82 -6.07 -12.73
C SER A 186 -13.30 -7.17 -11.78
N GLY A 187 -12.41 -8.09 -11.43
CA GLY A 187 -12.69 -9.30 -10.66
C GLY A 187 -13.46 -10.38 -11.44
N THR A 188 -13.60 -10.26 -12.76
CA THR A 188 -14.30 -11.24 -13.63
C THR A 188 -13.65 -11.42 -15.01
N THR A 189 -12.42 -10.93 -15.17
CA THR A 189 -11.69 -10.93 -16.44
C THR A 189 -11.24 -12.34 -16.85
N CYS A 190 -11.02 -13.22 -15.88
CA CYS A 190 -10.51 -14.57 -16.12
C CYS A 190 -11.64 -15.62 -16.17
N GLY A 191 -12.79 -15.30 -15.59
CA GLY A 191 -14.03 -16.04 -15.72
C GLY A 191 -15.03 -15.64 -14.64
N ALA A 192 -16.11 -16.41 -14.52
CA ALA A 192 -17.05 -16.21 -13.42
C ALA A 192 -16.42 -16.63 -12.07
N GLY A 193 -15.62 -17.71 -12.07
CA GLY A 193 -14.95 -18.28 -10.90
C GLY A 193 -15.91 -18.74 -9.78
N PRO A 194 -15.40 -19.41 -8.74
CA PRO A 194 -16.20 -19.74 -7.56
C PRO A 194 -16.52 -18.47 -6.77
N ALA A 195 -17.72 -18.43 -6.18
CA ALA A 195 -18.20 -17.30 -5.38
C ALA A 195 -18.10 -15.94 -6.13
N ALA A 196 -18.44 -15.95 -7.42
CA ALA A 196 -18.62 -14.75 -8.23
C ALA A 196 -19.55 -13.76 -7.49
N GLY A 197 -19.06 -12.56 -7.20
CA GLY A 197 -19.81 -11.56 -6.44
C GLY A 197 -19.64 -11.61 -4.92
N ALA A 198 -18.76 -12.48 -4.40
CA ALA A 198 -18.34 -12.45 -3.00
C ALA A 198 -17.88 -11.04 -2.60
N ARG A 199 -18.39 -10.54 -1.47
CA ARG A 199 -18.05 -9.21 -0.94
C ARG A 199 -16.91 -9.35 0.06
N LEU A 200 -15.68 -9.38 -0.45
CA LEU A 200 -14.48 -9.53 0.36
C LEU A 200 -13.79 -8.18 0.58
N LEU A 201 -13.44 -7.90 1.83
CA LEU A 201 -12.59 -6.78 2.21
C LEU A 201 -11.25 -7.34 2.69
N ALA A 202 -10.14 -6.77 2.22
CA ALA A 202 -8.81 -7.19 2.61
C ALA A 202 -7.93 -5.99 3.01
N TRP A 203 -7.08 -6.18 4.01
CA TRP A 203 -6.15 -5.16 4.51
C TRP A 203 -4.94 -5.80 5.18
N LEU A 204 -3.86 -5.02 5.28
CA LEU A 204 -2.60 -5.43 5.88
C LEU A 204 -2.41 -4.72 7.22
N ASN A 205 -1.85 -5.44 8.19
CA ASN A 205 -1.12 -4.83 9.29
C ASN A 205 0.34 -4.74 8.84
N TYR A 206 0.80 -3.53 8.50
CA TYR A 206 2.09 -3.32 7.83
C TYR A 206 3.18 -2.76 8.75
N ASP A 207 2.78 -2.26 9.90
CA ASP A 207 3.52 -1.47 10.87
C ASP A 207 3.45 -2.17 12.22
N ALA A 208 4.10 -3.32 12.29
CA ALA A 208 4.08 -4.16 13.48
C ALA A 208 4.88 -3.52 14.63
N ASP A 209 4.28 -3.43 15.82
CA ASP A 209 4.90 -2.89 17.03
C ASP A 209 6.25 -3.55 17.40
N ASP A 210 6.40 -4.86 17.12
CA ASP A 210 7.65 -5.61 17.26
C ASP A 210 8.18 -6.04 15.89
N GLU A 211 9.21 -5.34 15.46
CA GLU A 211 9.83 -5.43 14.15
C GLU A 211 10.70 -6.68 13.98
N SER A 212 10.96 -7.39 15.07
CA SER A 212 11.57 -8.72 15.06
C SER A 212 10.52 -9.82 14.92
N ALA A 213 9.25 -9.54 15.23
CA ALA A 213 8.16 -10.48 15.17
C ALA A 213 7.47 -10.44 13.80
N ARG A 214 7.96 -11.28 12.88
CA ARG A 214 7.37 -11.52 11.54
C ARG A 214 5.84 -11.69 11.51
N ASN A 215 5.23 -12.24 12.58
CA ASN A 215 3.78 -12.45 12.67
C ASN A 215 3.01 -11.23 13.20
N GLY A 216 3.69 -10.13 13.53
CA GLY A 216 3.10 -8.82 13.71
C GLY A 216 2.62 -8.23 12.39
N GLU A 217 3.21 -8.62 11.26
CA GLU A 217 2.70 -8.32 9.93
C GLU A 217 1.76 -9.44 9.44
N TYR A 218 0.57 -9.08 9.01
CA TYR A 218 -0.42 -10.05 8.54
C TYR A 218 -1.42 -9.45 7.57
N LEU A 219 -2.05 -10.33 6.80
CA LEU A 219 -3.20 -10.04 5.95
C LEU A 219 -4.49 -10.47 6.64
N ARG A 220 -5.51 -9.61 6.61
CA ARG A 220 -6.88 -10.00 6.94
C ARG A 220 -7.75 -10.03 5.71
N ILE A 221 -8.67 -11.01 5.68
CA ILE A 221 -9.71 -11.12 4.67
C ILE A 221 -11.04 -11.29 5.41
N ARG A 222 -11.93 -10.32 5.26
CA ARG A 222 -13.28 -10.33 5.83
C ARG A 222 -14.31 -10.54 4.75
N ASN A 223 -15.24 -11.45 5.02
CA ASN A 223 -16.44 -11.59 4.23
C ASN A 223 -17.52 -10.65 4.75
N THR A 224 -17.80 -9.61 3.97
CA THR A 224 -18.85 -8.62 4.24
C THR A 224 -20.20 -8.99 3.63
N GLY A 225 -20.27 -10.14 2.95
CA GLY A 225 -21.51 -10.70 2.41
C GLY A 225 -22.27 -11.56 3.41
N ALA A 226 -23.41 -12.08 2.94
CA ALA A 226 -24.34 -12.90 3.74
C ALA A 226 -24.07 -14.41 3.65
N THR A 227 -23.23 -14.85 2.72
CA THR A 227 -22.94 -16.26 2.46
C THR A 227 -21.48 -16.58 2.68
N ALA A 228 -21.16 -17.75 3.20
CA ALA A 228 -19.78 -18.21 3.34
C ALA A 228 -19.07 -18.26 1.97
N VAL A 229 -17.79 -17.90 1.95
CA VAL A 229 -16.95 -17.95 0.74
C VAL A 229 -15.92 -19.07 0.89
N PRO A 230 -15.97 -20.12 0.06
CA PRO A 230 -14.92 -21.14 0.06
C PRO A 230 -13.64 -20.53 -0.51
N LEU A 231 -12.53 -20.73 0.20
CA LEU A 231 -11.20 -20.25 -0.20
C LEU A 231 -10.29 -21.38 -0.67
N THR A 232 -10.74 -22.63 -0.68
CA THR A 232 -9.92 -23.77 -1.15
C THR A 232 -9.37 -23.49 -2.55
N GLY A 233 -8.05 -23.53 -2.71
CA GLY A 233 -7.38 -23.30 -4.00
C GLY A 233 -7.33 -21.84 -4.45
N TRP A 234 -7.89 -20.91 -3.67
CA TRP A 234 -7.65 -19.47 -3.85
C TRP A 234 -6.19 -19.16 -3.53
N ARG A 235 -5.67 -18.08 -4.09
CA ARG A 235 -4.24 -17.78 -4.07
C ARG A 235 -3.97 -16.37 -3.58
N LEU A 236 -2.85 -16.21 -2.90
CA LEU A 236 -2.25 -14.91 -2.63
C LEU A 236 -1.09 -14.68 -3.60
N ARG A 237 -0.95 -13.44 -4.07
CA ARG A 237 0.24 -12.95 -4.77
C ARG A 237 0.54 -11.51 -4.39
N ASP A 238 1.77 -11.10 -4.64
CA ASP A 238 2.12 -9.70 -4.85
C ASP A 238 2.64 -9.49 -6.29
N ALA A 239 3.23 -8.32 -6.55
CA ALA A 239 3.74 -7.96 -7.88
C ALA A 239 5.19 -8.43 -8.09
N SER A 240 5.83 -9.06 -7.09
CA SER A 240 7.25 -9.41 -7.14
C SER A 240 7.55 -10.71 -7.90
N HIS A 241 6.52 -11.54 -8.14
CA HIS A 241 6.62 -12.92 -8.64
C HIS A 241 7.34 -13.91 -7.72
N HIS A 242 7.70 -13.48 -6.50
CA HIS A 242 8.45 -14.28 -5.54
C HIS A 242 7.84 -14.27 -4.14
N LEU A 243 6.53 -14.02 -4.03
CA LEU A 243 5.81 -13.92 -2.76
C LEU A 243 6.17 -15.03 -1.77
N TRP A 244 6.18 -16.30 -2.20
CA TRP A 244 6.24 -17.44 -1.31
C TRP A 244 7.34 -18.42 -1.70
N HIS A 245 8.44 -18.47 -0.92
CA HIS A 245 9.63 -19.28 -1.19
C HIS A 245 10.12 -19.19 -2.65
N GLY A 246 10.13 -17.97 -3.19
CA GLY A 246 10.53 -17.71 -4.58
C GLY A 246 9.45 -18.00 -5.62
N SER A 247 8.30 -18.53 -5.21
CA SER A 247 7.12 -18.75 -6.06
C SER A 247 6.21 -17.53 -6.10
N THR A 248 5.48 -17.37 -7.20
CA THR A 248 4.52 -16.25 -7.40
C THR A 248 3.31 -16.33 -6.49
N TYR A 249 2.89 -17.55 -6.12
CA TYR A 249 1.64 -17.81 -5.43
C TYR A 249 1.84 -18.59 -4.14
N TRP A 250 1.05 -18.23 -3.12
CA TRP A 250 0.69 -19.13 -2.03
C TRP A 250 -0.78 -19.53 -2.18
N SER A 251 -1.14 -20.78 -1.90
CA SER A 251 -2.53 -21.27 -2.07
C SER A 251 -3.16 -21.65 -0.74
N PHE A 252 -4.42 -21.28 -0.56
CA PHE A 252 -5.23 -21.68 0.58
C PHE A 252 -5.47 -23.20 0.56
N PRO A 253 -5.35 -23.87 1.72
CA PRO A 253 -5.49 -25.32 1.81
C PRO A 253 -6.95 -25.76 1.66
N ARG A 254 -7.14 -27.08 1.49
CA ARG A 254 -8.47 -27.70 1.44
C ARG A 254 -9.27 -27.39 2.71
N GLY A 255 -10.56 -27.08 2.54
CA GLY A 255 -11.47 -26.74 3.63
C GLY A 255 -11.39 -25.27 4.07
N ALA A 256 -10.43 -24.50 3.57
CA ALA A 256 -10.37 -23.07 3.83
C ALA A 256 -11.65 -22.37 3.37
N SER A 257 -12.20 -21.53 4.24
CA SER A 257 -13.39 -20.72 3.97
C SER A 257 -13.42 -19.51 4.90
N VAL A 258 -14.17 -18.49 4.50
CA VAL A 258 -14.51 -17.36 5.35
C VAL A 258 -16.04 -17.25 5.45
N GLY A 259 -16.57 -17.54 6.65
CA GLY A 259 -18.00 -17.44 6.93
C GLY A 259 -18.54 -16.02 6.78
N ALA A 260 -19.85 -15.87 6.61
CA ALA A 260 -20.50 -14.55 6.51
C ALA A 260 -20.19 -13.68 7.73
N GLY A 261 -19.77 -12.43 7.51
CA GLY A 261 -19.36 -11.50 8.56
C GLY A 261 -18.04 -11.84 9.26
N ARG A 262 -17.42 -12.99 8.97
CA ARG A 262 -16.20 -13.48 9.62
C ARG A 262 -14.95 -12.96 8.91
N THR A 263 -13.84 -13.02 9.64
CA THR A 263 -12.51 -12.62 9.19
C THR A 263 -11.56 -13.79 9.37
N VAL A 264 -10.73 -14.05 8.36
CA VAL A 264 -9.56 -14.93 8.46
C VAL A 264 -8.29 -14.10 8.47
N THR A 265 -7.23 -14.65 9.06
CA THR A 265 -5.92 -13.98 9.16
C THR A 265 -4.84 -14.87 8.56
N VAL A 266 -4.01 -14.28 7.70
CA VAL A 266 -2.85 -14.92 7.10
C VAL A 266 -1.61 -14.22 7.62
N PHE A 267 -0.84 -14.92 8.43
CA PHE A 267 0.43 -14.47 8.98
C PHE A 267 1.56 -14.77 7.99
N PHE A 268 2.47 -13.83 7.78
CA PHE A 268 3.57 -14.06 6.83
C PHE A 268 4.62 -15.02 7.39
N GLY A 269 4.78 -15.09 8.70
CA GLY A 269 5.81 -15.89 9.35
C GLY A 269 5.49 -17.36 9.55
N PRO A 270 6.37 -18.05 10.31
CA PRO A 270 6.16 -19.43 10.69
C PRO A 270 4.99 -19.58 11.66
N GLY A 271 4.36 -20.74 11.61
CA GLY A 271 3.30 -21.16 12.51
C GLY A 271 2.48 -22.31 11.93
N THR A 272 1.53 -22.81 12.71
CA THR A 272 0.68 -23.94 12.32
C THR A 272 -0.66 -23.42 11.82
N THR A 273 -0.97 -23.72 10.55
CA THR A 273 -2.27 -23.37 9.96
C THR A 273 -3.40 -24.10 10.69
N SER A 274 -4.42 -23.35 11.11
CA SER A 274 -5.68 -23.86 11.67
C SER A 274 -6.85 -23.35 10.83
N VAL A 275 -7.38 -24.24 9.98
CA VAL A 275 -8.52 -23.94 9.11
C VAL A 275 -9.76 -23.58 9.94
N ALA A 276 -10.02 -24.31 11.03
CA ALA A 276 -11.17 -24.07 11.90
C ALA A 276 -11.11 -22.70 12.59
N ALA A 277 -9.91 -22.25 12.97
CA ALA A 277 -9.71 -20.93 13.57
C ALA A 277 -9.56 -19.80 12.55
N GLY A 278 -9.52 -20.10 11.24
CA GLY A 278 -9.26 -19.11 10.19
C GLY A 278 -7.87 -18.47 10.30
N ARG A 279 -6.86 -19.23 10.74
CA ARG A 279 -5.47 -18.77 10.90
C ARG A 279 -4.56 -19.54 9.95
N TYR A 280 -3.88 -18.82 9.06
CA TYR A 280 -2.99 -19.38 8.05
C TYR A 280 -1.60 -18.78 8.21
N TYR A 281 -0.58 -19.54 7.83
CA TYR A 281 0.83 -19.13 7.97
C TYR A 281 1.58 -19.39 6.68
N LEU A 282 2.31 -18.40 6.17
CA LEU A 282 3.10 -18.55 4.95
C LEU A 282 4.46 -19.20 5.21
N GLY A 283 4.99 -19.16 6.44
CA GLY A 283 6.29 -19.75 6.76
C GLY A 283 7.48 -18.96 6.21
N ILE A 284 7.31 -17.67 5.89
CA ILE A 284 8.38 -16.82 5.37
C ILE A 284 9.24 -16.33 6.56
N GLY A 285 10.54 -16.67 6.55
CA GLY A 285 11.48 -16.26 7.60
C GLY A 285 11.94 -14.79 7.50
N GLY A 286 12.60 -14.29 8.55
CA GLY A 286 13.19 -12.94 8.67
C GLY A 286 12.35 -11.95 9.52
N PRO A 287 12.77 -10.68 9.65
CA PRO A 287 12.14 -9.69 10.54
C PRO A 287 10.91 -8.98 9.95
N ARG A 288 11.05 -8.21 8.84
CA ARG A 288 9.94 -7.49 8.14
C ARG A 288 9.72 -7.89 6.67
N PHE A 289 8.48 -7.91 6.23
CA PHE A 289 8.02 -8.39 4.92
C PHE A 289 7.38 -7.23 4.16
N LEU A 290 6.58 -6.44 4.86
CA LEU A 290 5.94 -5.23 4.37
C LEU A 290 6.86 -4.02 4.61
N PRO A 291 6.96 -3.09 3.64
CA PRO A 291 7.57 -1.80 3.91
C PRO A 291 6.75 -1.06 4.97
N ASP A 292 7.39 -0.80 6.10
CA ASP A 292 6.92 0.14 7.11
C ASP A 292 7.45 1.52 6.73
N ASP A 293 6.55 2.47 6.55
CA ASP A 293 6.89 3.79 6.02
C ASP A 293 6.07 4.85 6.77
N ASP A 294 6.19 4.85 8.10
CA ASP A 294 5.59 5.82 9.04
C ASP A 294 6.15 7.26 8.93
N ARG A 295 6.80 7.60 7.81
CA ARG A 295 7.32 8.96 7.59
C ARG A 295 6.27 9.83 6.88
N PRO A 296 5.76 10.89 7.54
CA PRO A 296 4.93 11.89 6.86
C PRO A 296 5.69 12.47 5.65
N GLY A 297 5.10 12.38 4.46
CA GLY A 297 5.68 12.93 3.23
C GLY A 297 6.60 11.99 2.43
N SER A 298 6.69 10.69 2.76
CA SER A 298 7.35 9.74 1.86
C SER A 298 6.43 9.39 0.68
N ASP A 299 6.78 9.83 -0.54
CA ASP A 299 6.16 9.40 -1.81
C ASP A 299 6.38 7.90 -2.13
N LEU A 300 6.78 7.10 -1.12
CA LEU A 300 7.48 5.83 -1.26
C LEU A 300 6.84 4.66 -0.52
N ALA A 301 5.74 4.88 0.19
CA ALA A 301 5.13 3.84 1.01
C ALA A 301 4.31 2.85 0.19
N GLY A 302 4.35 1.58 0.57
CA GLY A 302 3.26 0.66 0.26
C GLY A 302 3.58 -0.65 -0.42
N ARG A 303 2.64 -1.58 -0.30
CA ARG A 303 2.57 -2.82 -1.07
C ARG A 303 1.11 -3.18 -1.28
N THR A 304 0.83 -3.82 -2.41
CA THR A 304 -0.44 -4.49 -2.64
C THR A 304 -0.27 -6.00 -2.56
N LEU A 305 -1.14 -6.66 -1.80
CA LEU A 305 -1.36 -8.11 -1.88
C LEU A 305 -2.74 -8.37 -2.48
N TRP A 306 -2.81 -9.37 -3.33
CA TRP A 306 -4.05 -9.75 -3.99
C TRP A 306 -4.50 -11.13 -3.58
N LEU A 307 -5.81 -11.26 -3.36
CA LEU A 307 -6.51 -12.53 -3.26
C LEU A 307 -7.10 -12.86 -4.62
N LEU A 308 -6.66 -13.97 -5.19
CA LEU A 308 -7.11 -14.50 -6.47
C LEU A 308 -7.94 -15.75 -6.23
N ASP A 309 -8.97 -15.93 -7.04
CA ASP A 309 -9.67 -17.21 -7.08
C ASP A 309 -8.89 -18.26 -7.92
N PRO A 310 -9.40 -19.51 -8.03
CA PRO A 310 -8.76 -20.53 -8.85
C PRO A 310 -8.65 -20.18 -10.34
N ALA A 311 -9.54 -19.34 -10.87
CA ALA A 311 -9.52 -18.85 -12.25
C ALA A 311 -8.55 -17.67 -12.45
N LEU A 312 -7.89 -17.19 -11.38
CA LEU A 312 -6.96 -16.05 -11.36
C LEU A 312 -7.64 -14.67 -11.40
N ASP A 313 -8.94 -14.58 -11.13
CA ASP A 313 -9.61 -13.30 -10.95
C ASP A 313 -9.21 -12.67 -9.63
N LEU A 314 -8.85 -11.37 -9.67
CA LEU A 314 -8.54 -10.58 -8.48
C LEU A 314 -9.83 -10.27 -7.72
N ARG A 315 -10.07 -10.96 -6.60
CA ARG A 315 -11.31 -10.86 -5.81
C ARG A 315 -11.25 -9.85 -4.68
N ALA A 316 -10.06 -9.63 -4.13
CA ALA A 316 -9.80 -8.57 -3.15
C ALA A 316 -8.34 -8.12 -3.24
N ALA A 317 -8.10 -6.88 -2.87
CA ALA A 317 -6.76 -6.31 -2.76
C ALA A 317 -6.59 -5.70 -1.37
N ALA A 318 -5.48 -6.01 -0.73
CA ALA A 318 -5.02 -5.34 0.47
C ALA A 318 -3.90 -4.38 0.03
N ASP A 319 -4.26 -3.11 -0.15
CA ASP A 319 -3.42 -2.10 -0.79
C ASP A 319 -3.20 -0.89 0.12
N TYR A 320 -1.97 -0.61 0.52
CA TYR A 320 -1.63 0.57 1.32
C TYR A 320 -0.43 1.28 0.71
N PRO A 321 -0.29 2.60 0.88
CA PRO A 321 -1.31 3.51 1.38
C PRO A 321 -2.48 3.64 0.39
N CYS A 322 -3.67 3.90 0.89
CA CYS A 322 -4.76 4.32 0.02
C CYS A 322 -4.57 5.79 -0.39
N THR A 323 -4.63 6.04 -1.68
CA THR A 323 -4.49 7.37 -2.29
C THR A 323 -5.72 7.78 -3.10
N VAL A 324 -6.62 6.83 -3.42
CA VAL A 324 -7.81 7.07 -4.25
C VAL A 324 -9.01 6.36 -3.65
N ALA A 325 -10.15 7.07 -3.54
CA ALA A 325 -11.42 6.51 -3.05
C ALA A 325 -11.30 5.81 -1.69
N CYS A 326 -10.54 6.40 -0.78
CA CYS A 326 -10.21 5.80 0.50
C CYS A 326 -11.39 5.72 1.44
N ARG A 327 -11.49 4.58 2.13
CA ARG A 327 -12.46 4.38 3.20
C ARG A 327 -12.13 5.32 4.35
N ARG A 328 -13.07 6.20 4.68
CA ARG A 328 -12.93 7.21 5.74
C ARG A 328 -14.17 7.20 6.64
N PRO A 329 -14.28 6.25 7.58
CA PRO A 329 -15.38 6.29 8.54
C PRO A 329 -15.37 7.63 9.28
N GLN A 330 -16.56 8.21 9.46
CA GLN A 330 -16.71 9.54 10.07
C GLN A 330 -16.69 9.43 11.60
N VAL A 331 -15.50 9.13 12.13
CA VAL A 331 -15.21 9.02 13.56
C VAL A 331 -14.07 9.95 13.96
N GLU A 332 -13.98 10.23 15.25
CA GLU A 332 -12.97 11.08 15.86
C GLU A 332 -12.58 10.59 17.25
N ILE A 333 -11.45 11.09 17.74
CA ILE A 333 -11.01 10.90 19.11
C ILE A 333 -11.82 11.87 19.97
N ALA A 334 -12.62 11.31 20.88
CA ALA A 334 -13.48 12.07 21.79
C ALA A 334 -12.72 12.54 23.02
N ASP A 335 -11.86 11.67 23.57
CA ASP A 335 -11.08 11.91 24.77
C ASP A 335 -9.81 11.03 24.76
N VAL A 336 -8.76 11.55 25.39
CA VAL A 336 -7.54 10.81 25.69
C VAL A 336 -7.22 11.03 27.16
N ALA A 337 -7.38 9.99 27.96
CA ALA A 337 -6.92 10.01 29.35
C ALA A 337 -5.49 9.49 29.40
N TYR A 338 -4.52 10.38 29.69
CA TYR A 338 -3.09 10.05 29.70
C TYR A 338 -2.44 10.13 31.09
N THR A 339 -2.99 10.90 32.04
CA THR A 339 -2.38 11.12 33.38
C THR A 339 -2.89 10.20 34.50
N GLY A 340 -3.73 9.22 34.18
CA GLY A 340 -4.44 8.39 35.16
C GLY A 340 -3.93 6.95 35.21
N PRO A 341 -4.27 6.17 36.26
CA PRO A 341 -3.90 4.75 36.34
C PRO A 341 -4.62 3.87 35.28
N ARG A 342 -5.58 4.46 34.55
CA ARG A 342 -6.38 3.85 33.49
C ARG A 342 -6.45 4.78 32.30
N GLU A 343 -5.37 4.78 31.54
CA GLU A 343 -5.29 5.45 30.27
C GLU A 343 -6.22 4.81 29.26
N HIS A 344 -6.82 5.66 28.44
CA HIS A 344 -7.70 5.21 27.38
C HIS A 344 -7.82 6.25 26.28
N VAL A 345 -8.23 5.76 25.12
CA VAL A 345 -8.67 6.56 23.98
C VAL A 345 -10.14 6.27 23.75
N ASP A 346 -10.98 7.28 23.90
CA ASP A 346 -12.40 7.19 23.59
C ASP A 346 -12.65 7.67 22.16
N LEU A 347 -13.39 6.89 21.39
CA LEU A 347 -13.74 7.16 20.00
C LEU A 347 -15.25 7.38 19.89
N ARG A 348 -15.65 8.35 19.07
CA ARG A 348 -17.07 8.61 18.78
C ARG A 348 -17.31 8.87 17.29
N VAL A 349 -18.57 8.77 16.88
CA VAL A 349 -19.01 9.25 15.57
C VAL A 349 -19.00 10.79 15.56
N ARG A 350 -18.49 11.39 14.48
CA ARG A 350 -18.38 12.86 14.35
C ARG A 350 -19.76 13.52 14.44
N ALA A 351 -19.80 14.73 15.02
CA ALA A 351 -21.03 15.51 15.13
C ALA A 351 -21.66 15.74 13.74
N GLY A 352 -23.00 15.63 13.65
CA GLY A 352 -23.75 15.79 12.40
C GLY A 352 -23.88 14.52 11.55
N VAL A 353 -23.13 13.46 11.86
CA VAL A 353 -23.28 12.16 11.20
C VAL A 353 -24.42 11.38 11.86
N THR A 354 -25.40 10.95 11.06
CA THR A 354 -26.62 10.28 11.54
C THR A 354 -26.63 8.76 11.30
N THR A 355 -25.61 8.23 10.61
CA THR A 355 -25.50 6.81 10.29
C THR A 355 -24.39 6.15 11.11
N ALA A 356 -24.59 4.88 11.47
CA ALA A 356 -23.57 4.09 12.11
C ALA A 356 -22.33 3.91 11.20
N GLN A 357 -21.15 3.90 11.82
CA GLN A 357 -19.86 3.81 11.16
C GLN A 357 -19.23 2.43 11.41
N ASP A 358 -18.88 1.71 10.35
CA ASP A 358 -18.09 0.48 10.46
C ASP A 358 -16.62 0.82 10.67
N LEU A 359 -16.03 0.32 11.75
CA LEU A 359 -14.65 0.59 12.15
C LEU A 359 -13.68 -0.55 11.79
N THR A 360 -14.10 -1.49 10.95
CA THR A 360 -13.21 -2.56 10.44
C THR A 360 -11.95 -1.96 9.81
N GLY A 361 -10.78 -2.39 10.25
CA GLY A 361 -9.51 -1.87 9.75
C GLY A 361 -9.23 -0.42 10.18
N VAL A 362 -9.90 0.10 11.21
CA VAL A 362 -9.47 1.31 11.92
C VAL A 362 -8.43 0.93 12.95
N VAL A 363 -7.41 1.76 13.09
CA VAL A 363 -6.24 1.56 13.94
C VAL A 363 -6.04 2.79 14.81
N VAL A 364 -5.87 2.57 16.11
CA VAL A 364 -5.35 3.58 17.04
C VAL A 364 -3.84 3.41 17.08
N ALA A 365 -3.07 4.47 16.87
CA ALA A 365 -1.61 4.44 16.86
C ALA A 365 -1.03 5.51 17.78
N ASN A 366 0.09 5.19 18.41
CA ASN A 366 0.81 6.05 19.35
C ASN A 366 2.27 5.56 19.42
N ASP A 367 3.24 6.44 19.23
CA ASP A 367 4.68 6.15 19.32
C ASP A 367 5.15 4.83 18.67
N GLY A 368 4.75 4.62 17.40
CA GLY A 368 5.11 3.43 16.62
C GLY A 368 4.41 2.14 17.06
N ARG A 369 3.50 2.24 18.04
CA ARG A 369 2.63 1.13 18.46
C ARG A 369 1.25 1.28 17.85
N THR A 370 0.59 0.15 17.64
CA THR A 370 -0.67 0.11 16.91
C THR A 370 -1.68 -0.85 17.54
N LYS A 371 -2.94 -0.45 17.52
CA LYS A 371 -4.10 -1.27 17.87
C LYS A 371 -5.14 -1.22 16.78
N GLU A 372 -5.23 -2.30 16.01
CA GLU A 372 -6.39 -2.53 15.16
C GLU A 372 -7.64 -2.76 16.03
N LEU A 373 -8.71 -2.01 15.75
CA LEU A 373 -10.01 -2.26 16.34
C LEU A 373 -10.58 -3.59 15.83
N ALA A 374 -11.28 -4.32 16.70
CA ALA A 374 -11.84 -5.62 16.38
C ALA A 374 -12.67 -5.59 15.07
N PRO A 375 -12.39 -6.47 14.09
CA PRO A 375 -13.10 -6.47 12.82
C PRO A 375 -14.61 -6.62 13.00
N GLY A 376 -15.40 -5.78 12.33
CA GLY A 376 -16.85 -5.74 12.48
C GLY A 376 -17.38 -4.88 13.60
N THR A 377 -16.52 -4.16 14.33
CA THR A 377 -16.95 -3.10 15.24
C THR A 377 -17.73 -2.04 14.46
N VAL A 378 -18.94 -1.75 14.91
CA VAL A 378 -19.80 -0.68 14.38
C VAL A 378 -20.14 0.26 15.52
N LEU A 379 -19.97 1.56 15.26
CA LEU A 379 -20.25 2.63 16.22
C LEU A 379 -21.38 3.52 15.70
N ALA A 380 -22.47 3.60 16.46
CA ALA A 380 -23.62 4.43 16.13
C ALA A 380 -23.44 5.87 16.66
N PRO A 381 -24.16 6.87 16.10
CA PRO A 381 -24.19 8.22 16.68
C PRO A 381 -24.62 8.18 18.15
N GLY A 382 -23.89 8.92 18.99
CA GLY A 382 -24.12 8.97 20.44
C GLY A 382 -23.47 7.84 21.25
N GLU A 383 -22.89 6.82 20.59
CA GLU A 383 -22.09 5.80 21.26
C GLU A 383 -20.62 6.23 21.36
N THR A 384 -19.96 5.76 22.43
CA THR A 384 -18.51 5.89 22.63
C THR A 384 -17.89 4.50 22.71
N LEU A 385 -16.84 4.28 21.92
CA LEU A 385 -15.97 3.12 22.03
C LEU A 385 -14.74 3.50 22.84
N ARG A 386 -14.52 2.82 23.95
CA ARG A 386 -13.30 2.93 24.75
C ARG A 386 -12.24 1.94 24.33
N VAL A 387 -11.03 2.41 24.08
CA VAL A 387 -9.81 1.59 23.96
C VAL A 387 -8.97 1.81 25.21
N GLU A 388 -8.98 0.85 26.13
CA GLU A 388 -8.25 0.92 27.40
C GLU A 388 -6.84 0.36 27.23
N LEU A 389 -5.83 1.11 27.66
CA LEU A 389 -4.42 0.73 27.51
C LEU A 389 -3.96 -0.21 28.62
N GLN A 390 -4.64 -0.18 29.77
CA GLN A 390 -4.39 -1.07 30.89
C GLN A 390 -5.45 -2.18 30.94
N GLY A 391 -5.00 -3.35 31.40
CA GLY A 391 -5.86 -4.49 31.65
C GLY A 391 -5.94 -5.49 30.50
N THR A 392 -6.45 -6.67 30.84
CA THR A 392 -6.69 -7.76 29.92
C THR A 392 -8.12 -8.25 30.14
N GLY A 393 -8.84 -8.52 29.05
CA GLY A 393 -10.24 -8.91 29.14
C GLY A 393 -10.86 -9.19 27.77
N PRO A 394 -12.05 -9.80 27.76
CA PRO A 394 -12.79 -9.98 26.51
C PRO A 394 -13.18 -8.61 25.98
N SER A 395 -12.69 -8.27 24.78
CA SER A 395 -13.12 -7.07 24.09
C SER A 395 -14.59 -7.19 23.66
N SER A 396 -15.34 -6.12 23.84
CA SER A 396 -16.70 -5.94 23.35
C SER A 396 -16.75 -4.92 22.20
N ARG A 397 -17.94 -4.66 21.67
CA ARG A 397 -18.14 -3.66 20.62
C ARG A 397 -17.79 -2.22 21.07
N LEU A 398 -18.02 -1.88 22.33
CA LEU A 398 -17.83 -0.52 22.87
C LEU A 398 -16.69 -0.42 23.88
N HIS A 399 -15.98 -1.51 24.15
CA HIS A 399 -14.84 -1.51 25.05
C HIS A 399 -13.82 -2.55 24.60
N GLN A 400 -12.63 -2.10 24.24
CA GLN A 400 -11.54 -2.95 23.76
C GLN A 400 -10.26 -2.65 24.54
N TYR A 401 -9.36 -3.62 24.56
CA TYR A 401 -8.10 -3.51 25.29
C TYR A 401 -6.90 -3.43 24.35
N TRP A 402 -5.99 -2.51 24.63
CA TRP A 402 -4.69 -2.37 24.01
C TRP A 402 -3.62 -2.52 25.09
N PRO A 403 -3.37 -3.74 25.58
CA PRO A 403 -2.58 -3.93 26.79
C PRO A 403 -1.14 -3.45 26.63
N HIS A 404 -0.74 -2.50 27.45
CA HIS A 404 0.64 -2.05 27.63
C HIS A 404 1.19 -2.48 29.00
N THR A 405 2.50 -2.71 29.06
CA THR A 405 3.20 -2.80 30.34
C THR A 405 3.43 -1.39 30.89
N GLY A 406 2.66 -0.98 31.90
CA GLY A 406 2.79 0.34 32.54
C GLY A 406 1.86 1.41 31.94
N THR A 407 2.28 2.67 32.03
CA THR A 407 1.69 3.82 31.31
C THR A 407 2.13 3.75 29.86
N GLY A 408 1.17 3.71 28.95
CA GLY A 408 1.36 3.63 27.51
C GLY A 408 1.41 4.99 26.83
N LEU A 409 0.87 6.05 27.44
CA LEU A 409 0.85 7.42 26.93
C LEU A 409 1.79 8.31 27.75
N GLU A 410 2.49 9.27 27.12
CA GLU A 410 3.43 10.12 27.87
C GLU A 410 2.75 11.35 28.50
N ASP A 411 2.88 11.52 29.82
CA ASP A 411 2.31 12.67 30.55
C ASP A 411 2.79 14.04 30.07
N GLY A 412 4.06 14.12 29.63
CA GLY A 412 4.75 15.37 29.27
C GLY A 412 4.38 15.93 27.89
N GLY A 413 3.73 15.12 27.06
CA GLY A 413 3.26 15.48 25.73
C GLY A 413 3.55 14.40 24.71
N ASP A 414 2.52 14.01 23.97
CA ASP A 414 2.51 12.85 23.09
C ASP A 414 1.30 12.99 22.12
N THR A 415 1.20 12.08 21.14
CA THR A 415 0.20 12.09 20.07
C THR A 415 -0.45 10.73 19.88
N VAL A 416 -1.78 10.72 19.85
CA VAL A 416 -2.58 9.58 19.38
C VAL A 416 -3.11 9.87 17.98
N VAL A 417 -2.85 8.96 17.04
CA VAL A 417 -3.32 9.01 15.66
C VAL A 417 -4.40 7.95 15.46
N LEU A 418 -5.60 8.39 15.09
CA LEU A 418 -6.63 7.51 14.58
C LEU A 418 -6.47 7.42 13.06
N ARG A 419 -6.25 6.22 12.53
CA ARG A 419 -6.10 6.00 11.09
C ARG A 419 -6.80 4.72 10.65
N THR A 420 -6.73 4.43 9.36
CA THR A 420 -7.10 3.13 8.82
C THR A 420 -5.87 2.29 8.52
N ALA A 421 -6.05 0.98 8.40
CA ALA A 421 -5.04 0.02 7.94
C ALA A 421 -4.57 0.25 6.49
N TRP A 422 -5.23 1.18 5.77
CA TRP A 422 -4.79 1.67 4.47
C TRP A 422 -4.04 3.01 4.59
N ALA A 423 -3.46 3.31 5.76
CA ALA A 423 -2.66 4.51 6.06
C ALA A 423 -3.40 5.86 5.87
N THR A 424 -4.73 5.86 5.85
CA THR A 424 -5.51 7.11 5.86
C THR A 424 -5.73 7.59 7.29
N VAL A 425 -5.18 8.75 7.65
CA VAL A 425 -5.45 9.43 8.93
C VAL A 425 -6.90 9.91 8.97
N LEU A 426 -7.58 9.63 10.07
CA LEU A 426 -8.96 10.00 10.36
C LEU A 426 -9.02 11.15 11.36
N ASP A 427 -8.16 11.14 12.38
CA ASP A 427 -8.10 12.15 13.43
C ASP A 427 -6.76 12.09 14.17
N THR A 428 -6.41 13.16 14.89
CA THR A 428 -5.19 13.23 15.69
C THR A 428 -5.45 14.03 16.96
N ALA A 429 -5.05 13.49 18.10
CA ALA A 429 -5.08 14.16 19.39
C ALA A 429 -3.65 14.28 19.91
N ALA A 430 -3.23 15.50 20.23
CA ALA A 430 -1.91 15.79 20.79
C ALA A 430 -2.06 16.62 22.07
N TRP A 431 -1.14 16.44 23.02
CA TRP A 431 -1.09 17.22 24.26
C TRP A 431 0.35 17.57 24.65
N GLY A 432 0.51 18.46 25.62
CA GLY A 432 1.84 18.92 26.04
C GLY A 432 2.61 19.61 24.92
N ARG A 433 3.85 19.18 24.67
CA ARG A 433 4.68 19.65 23.54
C ARG A 433 4.65 18.71 22.31
N GLY A 434 3.74 17.74 22.30
CA GLY A 434 3.55 16.77 21.22
C GLY A 434 3.02 17.37 19.94
#